data_AF-A0A7K4HAK6-F1
#
_entry.id   AF-A0A7K4HAK6-F1
#
_cell.length_a   1.000
_cell.length_b   1.000
_cell.length_c   1.000
_cell.angle_alpha   90.00
_cell.angle_beta   90.00
_cell.angle_gamma   90.00
#
_symmetry.space_group_name_H-M   'P 1'
#
loop_
_entity.id
_entity.type
_entity.pdbx_description
1 polymer ?
#
loop_
_entity_poly.entity_id
_entity_poly.type
_entity_poly.pdbx_seq_one_letter_code
_entity_poly.pdbx_strand_id
1 'polypeptide(L)'
;MNFFKLLDVLKVPDAALILYALLDRVPIIVYGNDAEKVDDFIIDLSNLIHFRREFIFYTDFISTNEYDNLLMNESVDYNSQRTHIRCPSSVALKALNQFEQFNSWIIGIEIPHEKERVRQFINSVKKKINHFLSIAFFSNSILVEVVGLNWKLLDLTFERDVLHKISQDTEKSIIKMKRTLSGKVKTEEIDEDLVKTLLDFDVEKEELKRNIFKKEIQNFYSGSKRAFFIFSRLNLLNNINMNTKIGSKTLLETIDYNDASIDRLVSFINKEWEEDFSLLIENGKKVNALDSMQSLWG
;
A
#
# COMPACT_ATOMS: atom_id res chain seq x y z
N MET A 1 -8.20 16.16 2.86
CA MET A 1 -9.28 15.44 2.11
C MET A 1 -8.97 13.96 2.18
N ASN A 2 -9.86 13.13 2.76
CA ASN A 2 -9.60 11.71 3.05
C ASN A 2 -9.32 10.87 1.78
N PHE A 3 -8.29 10.01 1.79
CA PHE A 3 -8.03 9.03 0.72
C PHE A 3 -9.26 8.21 0.33
N PHE A 4 -10.10 7.81 1.29
CA PHE A 4 -11.31 7.03 1.00
C PHE A 4 -12.41 7.81 0.27
N LYS A 5 -12.45 9.14 0.43
CA LYS A 5 -13.26 10.03 -0.39
C LYS A 5 -12.64 10.22 -1.77
N LEU A 6 -11.31 10.16 -1.84
CA LEU A 6 -10.56 10.26 -3.08
C LEU A 6 -10.73 9.01 -3.96
N LEU A 7 -10.92 7.83 -3.37
CA LEU A 7 -11.30 6.60 -4.09
C LEU A 7 -12.61 6.75 -4.86
N ASP A 8 -13.55 7.56 -4.37
CA ASP A 8 -14.82 7.78 -5.05
C ASP A 8 -14.67 8.67 -6.31
N VAL A 9 -13.55 9.41 -6.42
CA VAL A 9 -13.24 10.33 -7.53
C VAL A 9 -12.18 9.76 -8.48
N LEU A 10 -11.22 8.99 -7.95
CA LEU A 10 -10.17 8.37 -8.75
C LEU A 10 -10.69 7.21 -9.59
N LYS A 11 -10.06 7.01 -10.74
CA LYS A 11 -10.24 5.76 -11.49
C LYS A 11 -9.56 4.63 -10.73
N VAL A 12 -10.16 3.44 -10.77
CA VAL A 12 -9.64 2.22 -10.12
C VAL A 12 -8.16 1.95 -10.45
N PRO A 13 -7.68 2.08 -11.71
CA PRO A 13 -6.27 1.89 -12.03
C PRO A 13 -5.34 2.85 -11.28
N ASP A 14 -5.73 4.11 -11.10
CA ASP A 14 -4.92 5.13 -10.43
C ASP A 14 -4.82 4.85 -8.93
N ALA A 15 -5.95 4.49 -8.31
CA ALA A 15 -5.98 4.06 -6.91
C ALA A 15 -5.15 2.79 -6.67
N ALA A 16 -5.23 1.81 -7.60
CA ALA A 16 -4.44 0.59 -7.52
C ALA A 16 -2.93 0.88 -7.65
N LEU A 17 -2.55 1.84 -8.49
CA LEU A 17 -1.15 2.30 -8.60
C LEU A 17 -0.64 2.96 -7.32
N ILE A 18 -1.46 3.79 -6.67
CA ILE A 18 -1.11 4.37 -5.36
C ILE A 18 -0.87 3.25 -4.34
N LEU A 19 -1.78 2.29 -4.27
CA LEU A 19 -1.65 1.16 -3.34
C LEU A 19 -0.40 0.32 -3.65
N TYR A 20 -0.15 0.03 -4.92
CA TYR A 20 1.05 -0.69 -5.35
C TYR A 20 2.32 0.05 -4.95
N ALA A 21 2.40 1.36 -5.22
CA ALA A 21 3.56 2.18 -4.87
C ALA A 21 3.82 2.19 -3.35
N LEU A 22 2.75 2.30 -2.56
CA LEU A 22 2.82 2.22 -1.10
C LEU A 22 3.34 0.85 -0.65
N LEU A 23 2.80 -0.24 -1.18
CA LEU A 23 3.22 -1.60 -0.82
C LEU A 23 4.65 -1.91 -1.25
N ASP A 24 5.07 -1.49 -2.44
CA ASP A 24 6.38 -1.85 -2.99
C ASP A 24 7.48 -0.80 -2.68
N ARG A 25 7.24 0.06 -1.68
CA ARG A 25 8.18 1.11 -1.20
C ARG A 25 8.66 2.05 -2.31
N VAL A 26 7.83 2.26 -3.33
CA VAL A 26 8.12 3.20 -4.41
C VAL A 26 8.00 4.63 -3.86
N PRO A 27 8.95 5.53 -4.12
CA PRO A 27 8.84 6.93 -3.71
C PRO A 27 7.56 7.57 -4.28
N ILE A 28 6.82 8.30 -3.46
CA ILE A 28 5.61 9.02 -3.84
C ILE A 28 5.84 10.52 -3.67
N ILE A 29 5.66 11.27 -4.75
CA ILE A 29 5.75 12.73 -4.76
C ILE A 29 4.34 13.29 -4.98
N VAL A 30 3.79 13.90 -3.95
CA VAL A 30 2.52 14.61 -3.97
C VAL A 30 2.80 16.10 -4.14
N TYR A 31 2.18 16.75 -5.11
CA TYR A 31 2.32 18.19 -5.28
C TYR A 31 1.01 18.88 -5.60
N GLY A 32 0.84 20.09 -5.11
CA GLY A 32 -0.40 20.86 -5.25
C GLY A 32 -0.20 22.34 -4.90
N ASN A 33 -1.22 23.15 -5.17
CA ASN A 33 -1.17 24.59 -4.93
C ASN A 33 -1.56 25.02 -3.50
N ASP A 34 -1.81 24.06 -2.62
CA ASP A 34 -2.28 24.26 -1.26
C ASP A 34 -1.50 23.32 -0.34
N ALA A 35 -0.56 23.88 0.42
CA ALA A 35 0.35 23.13 1.28
C ALA A 35 -0.38 22.30 2.33
N GLU A 36 -1.42 22.86 2.98
CA GLU A 36 -2.20 22.17 4.01
C GLU A 36 -2.91 20.95 3.43
N LYS A 37 -3.56 21.09 2.26
CA LYS A 37 -4.23 19.97 1.61
C LYS A 37 -3.25 18.88 1.16
N VAL A 38 -2.06 19.27 0.68
CA VAL A 38 -1.01 18.33 0.30
C VAL A 38 -0.51 17.58 1.52
N ASP A 39 -0.27 18.29 2.63
CA ASP A 39 0.21 17.71 3.88
C ASP A 39 -0.83 16.76 4.53
N ASP A 40 -2.11 17.14 4.53
CA ASP A 40 -3.21 16.26 4.92
C ASP A 40 -3.23 14.98 4.07
N PHE A 41 -3.01 15.10 2.76
CA PHE A 41 -3.08 13.95 1.86
C PHE A 41 -1.90 13.00 2.06
N ILE A 42 -0.67 13.50 2.26
CA ILE A 42 0.47 12.62 2.58
C ILE A 42 0.32 11.95 3.96
N ILE A 43 -0.34 12.60 4.92
CA ILE A 43 -0.72 11.97 6.21
C ILE A 43 -1.68 10.81 5.95
N ASP A 44 -2.71 11.04 5.14
CA ASP A 44 -3.67 9.98 4.80
C ASP A 44 -3.01 8.80 4.08
N LEU A 45 -2.11 9.05 3.13
CA LEU A 45 -1.33 8.00 2.45
C LEU A 45 -0.43 7.22 3.43
N SER A 46 0.25 7.93 4.33
CA SER A 46 1.08 7.32 5.38
C SER A 46 0.27 6.37 6.27
N ASN A 47 -0.95 6.76 6.63
CA ASN A 47 -1.86 5.96 7.46
C ASN A 47 -2.32 4.64 6.79
N LEU A 48 -2.19 4.50 5.47
CA LEU A 48 -2.55 3.27 4.75
C LEU A 48 -1.51 2.15 5.02
N ILE A 49 -0.23 2.50 5.19
CA ILE A 49 0.88 1.56 5.42
C ILE A 49 1.21 1.38 6.91
N HIS A 50 0.17 1.27 7.74
CA HIS A 50 0.25 1.14 9.20
C HIS A 50 1.08 -0.04 9.75
N PHE A 51 1.43 -1.02 8.92
CA PHE A 51 2.30 -2.13 9.29
C PHE A 51 3.80 -1.75 9.28
N ARG A 52 4.12 -0.57 8.75
CA ARG A 52 5.45 0.05 8.77
C ARG A 52 5.53 1.14 9.84
N ARG A 53 6.76 1.40 10.29
CA ARG A 53 7.07 2.48 11.23
C ARG A 53 7.25 3.79 10.46
N GLU A 54 6.43 4.79 10.79
CA GLU A 54 6.58 6.15 10.25
C GLU A 54 7.75 6.88 10.92
N PHE A 55 8.53 7.61 10.11
CA PHE A 55 9.37 8.71 10.55
C PHE A 55 9.07 9.96 9.73
N ILE A 56 9.11 11.13 10.36
CA ILE A 56 8.81 12.42 9.77
C ILE A 56 10.10 13.22 9.62
N PHE A 57 10.45 13.58 8.39
CA PHE A 57 11.60 14.44 8.13
C PHE A 57 11.39 15.82 8.77
N TYR A 58 12.44 16.36 9.40
CA TYR A 58 12.43 17.59 10.20
C TYR A 58 11.70 17.54 11.55
N THR A 59 11.15 16.39 11.92
CA THR A 59 10.60 16.15 13.27
C THR A 59 11.40 15.06 13.99
N ASP A 60 11.58 13.90 13.34
CA ASP A 60 12.25 12.75 13.94
C ASP A 60 13.74 12.67 13.57
N PHE A 61 14.11 13.22 12.40
CA PHE A 61 15.49 13.30 11.93
C PHE A 61 15.67 14.47 10.95
N ILE A 62 16.90 14.98 10.86
CA ILE A 62 17.26 16.12 10.00
C ILE A 62 18.47 15.80 9.13
N SER A 63 19.40 14.97 9.60
CA SER A 63 20.67 14.68 8.91
C SER A 63 20.66 13.36 8.15
N THR A 64 21.56 13.22 7.17
CA THR A 64 21.75 11.96 6.42
C THR A 64 22.25 10.84 7.33
N ASN A 65 23.15 11.14 8.27
CA ASN A 65 23.64 10.15 9.23
C ASN A 65 22.54 9.60 10.13
N GLU A 66 21.61 10.44 10.59
CA GLU A 66 20.44 9.98 11.36
C GLU A 66 19.55 9.07 10.51
N TYR A 67 19.28 9.45 9.26
CA TYR A 67 18.52 8.63 8.34
C TYR A 67 19.16 7.26 8.08
N ASP A 68 20.47 7.23 7.82
CA ASP A 68 21.21 5.98 7.60
C ASP A 68 21.14 5.08 8.85
N ASN A 69 21.29 5.66 10.05
CA ASN A 69 21.15 4.93 11.31
C ASN A 69 19.73 4.35 11.51
N LEU A 70 18.69 5.06 11.08
CA LEU A 70 17.32 4.54 11.13
C LEU A 70 17.16 3.32 10.22
N LEU A 71 17.72 3.37 9.01
CA LEU A 71 17.68 2.28 8.04
C LEU A 71 18.54 1.07 8.42
N MET A 72 19.67 1.29 9.11
CA MET A 72 20.54 0.18 9.55
C MET A 72 19.78 -0.87 10.36
N ASN A 73 18.79 -0.47 11.16
CA ASN A 73 17.97 -1.40 11.93
C ASN A 73 17.21 -2.40 11.04
N GLU A 74 16.74 -1.97 9.86
CA GLU A 74 16.03 -2.85 8.92
C GLU A 74 16.96 -3.91 8.34
N SER A 75 18.21 -3.53 8.06
CA SER A 75 19.22 -4.38 7.42
C SER A 75 19.72 -5.51 8.33
N VAL A 76 19.66 -5.32 9.64
CA VAL A 76 20.21 -6.26 10.63
C VAL A 76 19.14 -7.21 11.18
N ASP A 77 17.88 -6.79 11.25
CA ASP A 77 16.79 -7.59 11.80
C ASP A 77 15.58 -7.63 10.86
N TYR A 78 15.30 -8.80 10.29
CA TYR A 78 14.10 -9.06 9.48
C TYR A 78 12.79 -9.03 10.31
N ASN A 79 12.86 -9.11 11.64
CA ASN A 79 11.68 -8.99 12.49
C ASN A 79 11.28 -7.53 12.75
N SER A 80 12.21 -6.59 12.60
CA SER A 80 11.95 -5.17 12.78
C SER A 80 10.93 -4.66 11.75
N GLN A 81 10.06 -3.75 12.19
CA GLN A 81 9.13 -3.07 11.28
C GLN A 81 9.94 -2.23 10.30
N ARG A 82 9.69 -2.44 9.01
CA ARG A 82 10.24 -1.59 7.96
C ARG A 82 9.72 -0.16 8.10
N THR A 83 10.51 0.78 7.63
CA THR A 83 10.26 2.21 7.79
C THR A 83 9.71 2.82 6.52
N HIS A 84 8.92 3.86 6.70
CA HIS A 84 8.56 4.79 5.64
C HIS A 84 8.74 6.21 6.16
N ILE A 85 9.08 7.10 5.24
CA ILE A 85 9.37 8.48 5.56
C ILE A 85 8.24 9.36 5.04
N ARG A 86 7.67 10.18 5.92
CA ARG A 86 6.80 11.28 5.50
C ARG A 86 7.59 12.58 5.49
N CYS A 87 7.54 13.31 4.39
CA CYS A 87 8.23 14.57 4.21
C CYS A 87 7.21 15.68 3.93
N PRO A 88 6.98 16.60 4.90
CA PRO A 88 6.06 17.71 4.72
C PRO A 88 6.46 18.69 3.61
N SER A 89 5.46 19.35 3.05
CA SER A 89 5.58 20.36 1.97
C SER A 89 6.61 21.45 2.26
N SER A 90 6.67 21.91 3.51
CA SER A 90 7.54 23.00 3.96
C SER A 90 9.05 22.67 3.91
N VAL A 91 9.42 21.39 3.88
CA VAL A 91 10.82 20.93 3.96
C VAL A 91 11.25 20.03 2.80
N ALA A 92 10.35 19.76 1.86
CA ALA A 92 10.60 18.82 0.77
C ALA A 92 11.76 19.17 -0.16
N LEU A 93 11.93 20.45 -0.51
CA LEU A 93 13.07 20.87 -1.32
C LEU A 93 14.41 20.64 -0.62
N LYS A 94 14.43 20.72 0.72
CA LYS A 94 15.64 20.40 1.49
C LYS A 94 15.92 18.90 1.44
N ALA A 95 14.90 18.07 1.62
CA ALA A 95 15.04 16.62 1.50
C ALA A 95 15.59 16.23 0.12
N LEU A 96 14.97 16.75 -0.95
CA LEU A 96 15.39 16.47 -2.33
C LEU A 96 16.84 16.92 -2.61
N ASN A 97 17.34 17.94 -1.93
CA ASN A 97 18.72 18.40 -2.09
C ASN A 97 19.74 17.62 -1.25
N GLN A 98 19.31 17.08 -0.10
CA GLN A 98 20.19 16.48 0.89
C GLN A 98 20.35 14.95 0.74
N PHE A 99 19.30 14.26 0.31
CA PHE A 99 19.28 12.80 0.22
C PHE A 99 19.35 12.33 -1.23
N GLU A 100 19.87 11.12 -1.41
CA GLU A 100 19.99 10.46 -2.72
C GLU A 100 19.12 9.19 -2.82
N GLN A 101 18.69 8.62 -1.69
CA GLN A 101 17.80 7.47 -1.62
C GLN A 101 16.43 7.88 -1.07
N PHE A 102 15.38 7.50 -1.80
CA PHE A 102 14.00 7.91 -1.48
C PHE A 102 13.04 6.72 -1.37
N ASN A 103 13.56 5.51 -1.21
CA ASN A 103 12.73 4.31 -1.04
C ASN A 103 11.80 4.49 0.16
N SER A 104 10.50 4.22 -0.03
CA SER A 104 9.47 4.39 1.00
C SER A 104 9.24 5.86 1.46
N TRP A 105 9.69 6.86 0.68
CA TRP A 105 9.37 8.26 0.97
C TRP A 105 8.04 8.69 0.38
N ILE A 106 7.24 9.42 1.17
CA ILE A 106 6.05 10.14 0.75
C ILE A 106 6.33 11.63 0.96
N ILE A 107 6.52 12.37 -0.13
CA ILE A 107 6.96 13.76 -0.12
C ILE A 107 5.83 14.66 -0.61
N GLY A 108 5.35 15.55 0.26
CA GLY A 108 4.44 16.63 -0.11
C GLY A 108 5.21 17.83 -0.62
N ILE A 109 4.69 18.55 -1.61
CA ILE A 109 5.34 19.75 -2.19
C ILE A 109 4.29 20.77 -2.59
N GLU A 110 4.45 22.01 -2.13
CA GLU A 110 3.65 23.13 -2.63
C GLU A 110 4.23 23.62 -3.96
N ILE A 111 3.43 23.55 -5.02
CA ILE A 111 3.76 24.07 -6.34
C ILE A 111 2.54 24.83 -6.88
N PRO A 112 2.69 26.11 -7.26
CA PRO A 112 1.64 26.84 -7.95
C PRO A 112 1.17 26.10 -9.20
N HIS A 113 -0.11 26.23 -9.54
CA HIS A 113 -0.71 25.57 -10.71
C HIS A 113 -0.29 26.24 -12.04
N GLU A 114 1.02 26.23 -12.30
CA GLU A 114 1.69 26.74 -13.49
C GLU A 114 2.36 25.56 -14.20
N LYS A 115 1.88 25.22 -15.41
CA LYS A 115 2.34 24.03 -16.15
C LYS A 115 3.86 23.97 -16.33
N GLU A 116 4.50 25.12 -16.58
CA GLU A 116 5.95 25.18 -16.75
C GLU A 116 6.70 24.87 -15.45
N ARG A 117 6.25 25.42 -14.31
CA ARG A 117 6.86 25.14 -13.00
C ARG A 117 6.72 23.67 -12.62
N VAL A 118 5.53 23.10 -12.80
CA VAL A 118 5.30 21.66 -12.55
C VAL A 118 6.22 20.81 -13.42
N ARG A 119 6.33 21.12 -14.71
CA ARG A 119 7.21 20.39 -15.62
C ARG A 119 8.69 20.52 -15.24
N GLN A 120 9.15 21.72 -14.90
CA GLN A 120 10.52 21.96 -14.45
C GLN A 120 10.82 21.18 -13.16
N PHE A 121 9.88 21.21 -12.21
CA PHE A 121 9.99 20.47 -10.96
C PHE A 121 10.08 18.96 -11.21
N ILE A 122 9.14 18.36 -11.94
CA ILE A 122 9.16 16.92 -12.25
C ILE A 122 10.45 16.52 -12.98
N ASN A 123 10.93 17.34 -13.90
CA ASN A 123 12.21 17.10 -14.57
C ASN A 123 13.40 17.17 -13.60
N SER A 124 13.35 18.03 -12.58
CA SER A 124 14.39 18.09 -11.55
C SER A 124 14.39 16.84 -10.67
N VAL A 125 13.21 16.35 -10.28
CA VAL A 125 13.08 15.10 -9.50
C VAL A 125 13.56 13.91 -10.31
N LYS A 126 13.20 13.82 -11.60
CA LYS A 126 13.64 12.75 -12.52
C LYS A 126 15.16 12.61 -12.64
N LYS A 127 15.93 13.67 -12.37
CA LYS A 127 17.40 13.62 -12.37
C LYS A 127 17.97 12.94 -11.13
N LYS A 128 17.20 12.88 -10.04
CA LYS A 128 17.60 12.29 -8.76
C LYS A 128 16.94 10.94 -8.51
N ILE A 129 15.66 10.83 -8.82
CA ILE A 129 14.84 9.66 -8.53
C ILE A 129 14.47 8.97 -9.84
N ASN A 130 15.05 7.79 -10.06
CA ASN A 130 14.88 7.02 -11.30
C ASN A 130 13.43 6.58 -11.52
N HIS A 131 12.74 6.18 -10.44
CA HIS A 131 11.35 5.76 -10.48
C HIS A 131 10.55 6.33 -9.31
N PHE A 132 9.37 6.88 -9.58
CA PHE A 132 8.48 7.37 -8.53
C PHE A 132 7.03 7.47 -9.03
N LEU A 133 6.10 7.54 -8.08
CA LEU A 133 4.71 7.89 -8.34
C LEU A 133 4.54 9.40 -8.14
N SER A 134 4.07 10.09 -9.17
CA SER A 134 3.68 11.50 -9.14
C SER A 134 2.18 11.60 -8.92
N ILE A 135 1.76 12.32 -7.88
CA ILE A 135 0.35 12.63 -7.64
C ILE A 135 0.20 14.15 -7.66
N ALA A 136 -0.38 14.67 -8.76
CA ALA A 136 -0.78 16.07 -8.83
C ALA A 136 -2.12 16.22 -8.12
N PHE A 137 -2.18 17.11 -7.14
CA PHE A 137 -3.32 17.38 -6.31
C PHE A 137 -3.69 18.87 -6.41
N PHE A 138 -4.51 19.22 -7.40
CA PHE A 138 -5.01 20.58 -7.60
C PHE A 138 -6.51 20.64 -7.31
N SER A 139 -7.02 21.85 -7.04
CA SER A 139 -8.37 22.08 -6.49
C SER A 139 -9.51 21.35 -7.22
N ASN A 140 -9.37 21.11 -8.54
CA ASN A 140 -10.40 20.46 -9.37
C ASN A 140 -9.93 19.20 -10.10
N SER A 141 -8.69 18.74 -9.87
CA SER A 141 -8.15 17.62 -10.62
C SER A 141 -7.07 16.90 -9.83
N ILE A 142 -7.19 15.57 -9.81
CA ILE A 142 -6.13 14.69 -9.34
C ILE A 142 -5.59 13.94 -10.54
N LEU A 143 -4.27 13.93 -10.69
CA LEU A 143 -3.59 13.19 -11.75
C LEU A 143 -2.53 12.30 -11.12
N VAL A 144 -2.59 11.01 -11.42
CA VAL A 144 -1.62 10.02 -10.97
C VAL A 144 -0.79 9.60 -12.17
N GLU A 145 0.52 9.78 -12.09
CA GLU A 145 1.46 9.42 -13.15
C GLU A 145 2.62 8.62 -12.58
N VAL A 146 2.96 7.51 -13.21
CA VAL A 146 4.17 6.76 -12.89
C VAL A 146 5.32 7.29 -13.74
N VAL A 147 6.41 7.64 -13.07
CA VAL A 147 7.63 8.13 -13.72
C VAL A 147 8.70 7.04 -13.66
N GLY A 148 9.30 6.72 -14.81
CA GLY A 148 10.44 5.80 -14.88
C GLY A 148 10.11 4.31 -14.81
N LEU A 149 8.83 3.93 -14.71
CA LEU A 149 8.37 2.53 -14.75
C LEU A 149 7.36 2.32 -15.88
N ASN A 150 7.43 1.15 -16.52
CA ASN A 150 6.41 0.74 -17.47
C ASN A 150 5.24 0.06 -16.76
N TRP A 151 4.23 0.84 -16.40
CA TRP A 151 3.07 0.38 -15.64
C TRP A 151 2.26 -0.72 -16.33
N LYS A 152 2.34 -0.85 -17.67
CA LYS A 152 1.66 -1.93 -18.41
C LYS A 152 2.20 -3.32 -18.10
N LEU A 153 3.39 -3.39 -17.49
CA LEU A 153 4.02 -4.63 -17.07
C LEU A 153 3.72 -4.97 -15.60
N LEU A 154 3.07 -4.08 -14.86
CA LEU A 154 2.72 -4.32 -13.46
C LEU A 154 1.43 -5.12 -13.38
N ASP A 155 1.46 -6.23 -12.65
CA ASP A 155 0.26 -6.92 -12.22
C ASP A 155 -0.32 -6.21 -10.99
N LEU A 156 -1.45 -5.53 -11.20
CA LEU A 156 -2.18 -4.78 -10.16
C LEU A 156 -3.44 -5.53 -9.70
N THR A 157 -3.53 -6.84 -9.98
CA THR A 157 -4.73 -7.64 -9.68
C THR A 157 -5.07 -7.59 -8.20
N PHE A 158 -4.08 -7.83 -7.32
CA PHE A 158 -4.25 -7.77 -5.88
C PHE A 158 -4.76 -6.40 -5.41
N GLU A 159 -4.12 -5.32 -5.84
CA GLU A 159 -4.49 -3.97 -5.41
C GLU A 159 -5.91 -3.60 -5.85
N ARG A 160 -6.31 -4.03 -7.06
CA ARG A 160 -7.69 -3.86 -7.55
C ARG A 160 -8.69 -4.65 -6.74
N ASP A 161 -8.37 -5.89 -6.39
CA ASP A 161 -9.24 -6.77 -5.61
C ASP A 161 -9.45 -6.22 -4.20
N VAL A 162 -8.40 -5.69 -3.55
CA VAL A 162 -8.50 -4.98 -2.27
C VAL A 162 -9.46 -3.80 -2.37
N LEU A 163 -9.27 -2.92 -3.35
CA LEU A 163 -10.14 -1.75 -3.57
C LEU A 163 -11.59 -2.13 -3.85
N HIS A 164 -11.78 -3.22 -4.61
CA HIS A 164 -13.11 -3.75 -4.91
C HIS A 164 -13.80 -4.30 -3.67
N LYS A 165 -13.08 -5.10 -2.88
CA LYS A 165 -13.55 -5.70 -1.62
C LYS A 165 -13.97 -4.63 -0.61
N ILE A 166 -13.15 -3.58 -0.44
CA ILE A 166 -13.48 -2.43 0.41
C ILE A 166 -14.81 -1.80 -0.03
N SER A 167 -14.96 -1.55 -1.33
CA SER A 167 -16.17 -0.92 -1.87
C SER A 167 -17.41 -1.79 -1.67
N GLN A 168 -17.32 -3.08 -2.02
CA GLN A 168 -18.45 -4.01 -1.92
C GLN A 168 -18.85 -4.30 -0.47
N ASP A 169 -17.89 -4.60 0.40
CA ASP A 169 -18.18 -5.04 1.76
C ASP A 169 -18.66 -3.89 2.65
N THR A 170 -18.16 -2.68 2.39
CA THR A 170 -18.70 -1.46 2.98
C THR A 170 -20.16 -1.28 2.58
N GLU A 171 -20.47 -1.34 1.27
CA GLU A 171 -21.82 -1.10 0.78
C GLU A 171 -22.82 -2.17 1.30
N LYS A 172 -22.43 -3.45 1.29
CA LYS A 172 -23.23 -4.53 1.89
C LYS A 172 -23.53 -4.28 3.37
N SER A 173 -22.52 -3.83 4.13
CA SER A 173 -22.66 -3.54 5.56
C SER A 173 -23.59 -2.37 5.83
N ILE A 174 -23.43 -1.26 5.09
CA ILE A 174 -24.29 -0.08 5.21
C ILE A 174 -25.74 -0.38 4.80
N ILE A 175 -25.97 -1.07 3.69
CA ILE A 175 -27.33 -1.45 3.25
C ILE A 175 -28.01 -2.32 4.31
N LYS A 176 -27.28 -3.31 4.88
CA LYS A 176 -27.81 -4.16 5.95
C LYS A 176 -28.20 -3.35 7.18
N MET A 177 -27.38 -2.37 7.58
CA MET A 177 -27.63 -1.50 8.72
C MET A 177 -28.85 -0.59 8.48
N LYS A 178 -28.89 0.12 7.34
CA LYS A 178 -30.01 0.96 6.92
C LYS A 178 -31.33 0.19 6.91
N ARG A 179 -31.34 -1.03 6.36
CA ARG A 179 -32.52 -1.90 6.34
C ARG A 179 -32.99 -2.27 7.75
N THR A 180 -32.05 -2.61 8.63
CA THR A 180 -32.35 -3.01 10.01
C THR A 180 -32.94 -1.85 10.82
N LEU A 181 -32.40 -0.64 10.68
CA LEU A 181 -32.93 0.54 11.37
C LEU A 181 -34.24 1.03 10.75
N SER A 182 -34.35 1.06 9.42
CA SER A 182 -35.60 1.46 8.74
C SER A 182 -36.79 0.61 9.17
N GLY A 183 -36.58 -0.69 9.41
CA GLY A 183 -37.62 -1.58 9.92
C GLY A 183 -38.10 -1.24 11.33
N LYS A 184 -37.27 -0.57 12.14
CA LYS A 184 -37.59 -0.14 13.51
C LYS A 184 -38.15 1.29 13.58
N VAL A 185 -37.78 2.15 12.65
CA VAL A 185 -38.21 3.55 12.60
C VAL A 185 -39.61 3.68 11.98
N LYS A 186 -39.98 2.81 11.02
CA LYS A 186 -41.31 2.81 10.38
C LYS A 186 -42.48 2.49 11.32
N THR A 187 -42.21 1.96 12.51
CA THR A 187 -43.24 1.64 13.51
C THR A 187 -43.60 2.83 14.41
N GLU A 188 -42.92 3.97 14.26
CA GLU A 188 -43.14 5.17 15.05
C GLU A 188 -43.46 6.36 14.11
N GLU A 189 -44.38 7.25 14.52
CA GLU A 189 -44.68 8.49 13.79
C GLU A 189 -43.53 9.50 13.98
N ILE A 190 -42.39 9.20 13.39
CA ILE A 190 -41.19 10.03 13.46
C ILE A 190 -41.14 10.95 12.24
N ASP A 191 -40.80 12.22 12.50
CA ASP A 191 -40.54 13.24 11.48
C ASP A 191 -39.50 12.80 10.43
N GLU A 192 -39.78 13.06 9.14
CA GLU A 192 -38.97 12.57 8.02
C GLU A 192 -37.53 13.10 8.04
N ASP A 193 -37.32 14.34 8.50
CA ASP A 193 -35.98 14.92 8.61
C ASP A 193 -35.16 14.26 9.73
N LEU A 194 -35.81 13.90 10.84
CA LEU A 194 -35.19 13.11 11.90
C LEU A 194 -34.85 11.69 11.41
N VAL A 195 -35.74 11.04 10.65
CA VAL A 195 -35.47 9.73 10.03
C VAL A 195 -34.26 9.81 9.10
N LYS A 196 -34.18 10.86 8.27
CA LYS A 196 -33.07 11.05 7.33
C LYS A 196 -31.75 11.23 8.06
N THR A 197 -31.73 12.00 9.15
CA THR A 197 -30.54 12.21 9.97
C THR A 197 -30.11 10.92 10.69
N LEU A 198 -31.05 10.16 11.24
CA LEU A 198 -30.77 8.88 11.92
C LEU A 198 -30.30 7.77 10.97
N LEU A 199 -30.57 7.90 9.67
CA LEU A 199 -30.14 6.98 8.62
C LEU A 199 -29.00 7.54 7.75
N ASP A 200 -28.42 8.67 8.15
CA ASP A 200 -27.14 9.12 7.60
C ASP A 200 -26.03 8.28 8.23
N PHE A 201 -25.25 7.61 7.38
CA PHE A 201 -24.19 6.70 7.78
C PHE A 201 -22.87 7.07 7.11
N ASP A 202 -22.71 8.32 6.66
CA ASP A 202 -21.53 8.71 5.90
C ASP A 202 -20.24 8.61 6.73
N VAL A 203 -20.31 8.90 8.03
CA VAL A 203 -19.16 8.77 8.95
C VAL A 203 -18.81 7.30 9.17
N GLU A 204 -19.80 6.46 9.46
CA GLU A 204 -19.64 5.03 9.66
C GLU A 204 -19.14 4.35 8.38
N LYS A 205 -19.59 4.81 7.21
CA LYS A 205 -19.14 4.31 5.91
C LYS A 205 -17.64 4.52 5.74
N GLU A 206 -17.14 5.71 6.06
CA GLU A 206 -15.71 6.03 5.96
C GLU A 206 -14.86 5.26 6.97
N GLU A 207 -15.37 5.06 8.20
CA GLU A 207 -14.68 4.25 9.20
C GLU A 207 -14.64 2.77 8.81
N LEU A 208 -15.74 2.23 8.28
CA LEU A 208 -15.79 0.86 7.76
C LEU A 208 -14.81 0.66 6.60
N LYS A 209 -14.76 1.59 5.63
CA LYS A 209 -13.77 1.55 4.53
C LYS A 209 -12.35 1.45 5.10
N ARG A 210 -12.03 2.28 6.10
CA ARG A 210 -10.71 2.31 6.76
C ARG A 210 -10.39 0.99 7.47
N ASN A 211 -11.34 0.43 8.20
CA ASN A 211 -11.16 -0.81 8.95
C ASN A 211 -10.98 -2.03 8.03
N ILE A 212 -11.80 -2.13 6.99
CA ILE A 212 -11.68 -3.19 5.98
C ILE A 212 -10.32 -3.07 5.28
N PHE A 213 -9.95 -1.87 4.81
CA PHE A 213 -8.66 -1.64 4.17
C PHE A 213 -7.49 -2.08 5.07
N LYS A 214 -7.46 -1.61 6.33
CA LYS A 214 -6.39 -1.97 7.27
C LYS A 214 -6.29 -3.48 7.46
N LYS A 215 -7.43 -4.17 7.59
CA LYS A 215 -7.47 -5.62 7.73
C LYS A 215 -6.87 -6.33 6.51
N GLU A 216 -7.27 -5.94 5.30
CA GLU A 216 -6.78 -6.58 4.07
C GLU A 216 -5.27 -6.40 3.88
N ILE A 217 -4.77 -5.19 4.12
CA ILE A 217 -3.33 -4.89 4.04
C ILE A 217 -2.53 -5.61 5.13
N GLN A 218 -3.05 -5.67 6.36
CA GLN A 218 -2.40 -6.40 7.44
C GLN A 218 -2.35 -7.91 7.16
N ASN A 219 -3.41 -8.47 6.59
CA ASN A 219 -3.45 -9.89 6.19
C ASN A 219 -2.40 -10.18 5.10
N PHE A 220 -2.32 -9.32 4.08
CA PHE A 220 -1.31 -9.43 3.02
C PHE A 220 0.12 -9.37 3.56
N TYR A 221 0.42 -8.38 4.40
CA TYR A 221 1.74 -8.27 5.04
C TYR A 221 2.06 -9.50 5.90
N SER A 222 1.11 -9.98 6.70
CA SER A 222 1.31 -11.13 7.58
C SER A 222 1.47 -12.44 6.80
N GLY A 223 0.72 -12.63 5.72
CA GLY A 223 0.90 -13.74 4.77
C GLY A 223 2.29 -13.69 4.12
N SER A 224 2.69 -12.53 3.62
CA SER A 224 4.01 -12.30 3.03
C SER A 224 5.15 -12.57 4.01
N LYS A 225 5.02 -12.14 5.27
CA LYS A 225 6.03 -12.37 6.31
C LYS A 225 6.15 -13.86 6.66
N ARG A 226 5.03 -14.60 6.71
CA ARG A 226 5.06 -16.06 6.88
C ARG A 226 5.74 -16.75 5.69
N ALA A 227 5.44 -16.33 4.47
CA ALA A 227 6.09 -16.84 3.27
C ALA A 227 7.60 -16.55 3.28
N PHE A 228 8.00 -15.33 3.63
CA PHE A 228 9.39 -14.92 3.80
C PHE A 228 10.16 -15.88 4.73
N PHE A 229 9.60 -16.23 5.90
CA PHE A 229 10.27 -17.14 6.82
C PHE A 229 10.38 -18.57 6.29
N ILE A 230 9.36 -19.05 5.57
CA ILE A 230 9.41 -20.37 4.93
C ILE A 230 10.49 -20.37 3.85
N PHE A 231 10.49 -19.36 2.97
CA PHE A 231 11.50 -19.23 1.93
C PHE A 231 12.92 -19.09 2.48
N SER A 232 13.11 -18.30 3.52
CA SER A 232 14.40 -18.16 4.19
C SER A 232 14.93 -19.52 4.68
N ARG A 233 14.05 -20.37 5.26
CA ARG A 233 14.42 -21.72 5.68
C ARG A 233 14.74 -22.63 4.50
N LEU A 234 13.95 -22.61 3.43
CA LEU A 234 14.23 -23.37 2.21
C LEU A 234 15.56 -22.95 1.57
N ASN A 235 15.87 -21.65 1.56
CA ASN A 235 17.13 -21.13 1.07
C ASN A 235 18.32 -21.65 1.90
N LEU A 236 18.20 -21.68 3.23
CA LEU A 236 19.21 -22.27 4.11
C LEU A 236 19.43 -23.76 3.84
N LEU A 237 18.37 -24.53 3.59
CA LEU A 237 18.47 -25.93 3.19
C LEU A 237 19.19 -26.08 1.84
N ASN A 238 18.97 -25.16 0.90
CA ASN A 238 19.67 -25.16 -0.38
C ASN A 238 21.15 -24.83 -0.25
N ASN A 239 21.51 -23.95 0.67
CA ASN A 239 22.91 -23.62 0.97
C ASN A 239 23.69 -24.81 1.57
N ILE A 240 23.00 -25.81 2.12
CA ILE A 240 23.59 -27.10 2.54
C ILE A 240 23.35 -28.24 1.54
N ASN A 241 23.08 -27.89 0.27
CA ASN A 241 22.89 -28.80 -0.87
C ASN A 241 21.66 -29.73 -0.81
N MET A 242 20.60 -29.37 -0.08
CA MET A 242 19.36 -30.18 -0.02
C MET A 242 18.36 -29.92 -1.16
N ASN A 243 18.68 -29.08 -2.15
CA ASN A 243 17.88 -28.73 -3.34
C ASN A 243 16.35 -28.87 -3.17
N THR A 244 15.83 -28.10 -2.23
CA THR A 244 14.42 -28.00 -1.86
C THR A 244 13.75 -26.84 -2.60
N LYS A 245 12.52 -27.08 -3.03
CA LYS A 245 11.60 -26.09 -3.59
C LYS A 245 10.21 -26.36 -3.04
N ILE A 246 9.30 -25.41 -3.21
CA ILE A 246 7.92 -25.53 -2.74
C ILE A 246 6.92 -25.23 -3.86
N GLY A 247 5.86 -26.04 -3.93
CA GLY A 247 4.72 -25.79 -4.79
C GLY A 247 3.93 -24.57 -4.31
N SER A 248 3.46 -23.73 -5.25
CA SER A 248 2.74 -22.50 -4.91
C SER A 248 1.49 -22.76 -4.07
N LYS A 249 0.73 -23.83 -4.38
CA LYS A 249 -0.48 -24.20 -3.64
C LYS A 249 -0.16 -24.56 -2.17
N THR A 250 0.81 -25.45 -1.97
CA THR A 250 1.25 -25.88 -0.64
C THR A 250 1.72 -24.69 0.20
N LEU A 251 2.45 -23.75 -0.40
CA LEU A 251 2.88 -22.55 0.30
C LEU A 251 1.70 -21.67 0.73
N LEU A 252 0.77 -21.36 -0.19
CA LEU A 252 -0.39 -20.50 0.09
C LEU A 252 -1.31 -21.09 1.17
N GLU A 253 -1.50 -22.42 1.17
CA GLU A 253 -2.21 -23.16 2.22
C GLU A 253 -1.46 -23.07 3.56
N THR A 254 -0.14 -23.26 3.55
CA THR A 254 0.69 -23.21 4.77
C THR A 254 0.70 -21.83 5.42
N ILE A 255 0.72 -20.77 4.62
CA ILE A 255 0.65 -19.39 5.13
C ILE A 255 -0.78 -18.94 5.39
N ASP A 256 -1.79 -19.77 5.15
CA ASP A 256 -3.21 -19.43 5.32
C ASP A 256 -3.55 -18.07 4.68
N TYR A 257 -3.17 -17.90 3.40
CA TYR A 257 -3.41 -16.67 2.66
C TYR A 257 -3.48 -16.95 1.15
N ASN A 258 -4.67 -16.75 0.55
CA ASN A 258 -4.95 -17.04 -0.85
C ASN A 258 -5.40 -15.81 -1.66
N ASP A 259 -5.42 -14.62 -1.04
CA ASP A 259 -5.97 -13.41 -1.67
C ASP A 259 -4.98 -12.73 -2.64
N ALA A 260 -3.73 -13.22 -2.75
CA ALA A 260 -2.74 -12.74 -3.71
C ALA A 260 -2.00 -13.91 -4.40
N SER A 261 -1.51 -13.66 -5.61
CA SER A 261 -0.68 -14.61 -6.34
C SER A 261 0.69 -14.80 -5.65
N ILE A 262 1.31 -15.96 -5.89
CA ILE A 262 2.64 -16.24 -5.37
C ILE A 262 3.68 -15.23 -5.89
N ASP A 263 3.56 -14.84 -7.16
CA ASP A 263 4.45 -13.86 -7.79
C ASP A 263 4.32 -12.49 -7.12
N ARG A 264 3.09 -12.09 -6.76
CA ARG A 264 2.84 -10.84 -6.04
C ARG A 264 3.48 -10.86 -4.65
N LEU A 265 3.38 -11.99 -3.93
CA LEU A 265 4.02 -12.18 -2.63
C LEU A 265 5.54 -12.11 -2.73
N VAL A 266 6.16 -12.81 -3.70
CA VAL A 266 7.61 -12.75 -3.91
C VAL A 266 8.07 -11.36 -4.31
N SER A 267 7.33 -10.68 -5.19
CA SER A 267 7.62 -9.29 -5.56
C SER A 267 7.60 -8.38 -4.33
N PHE A 268 6.56 -8.49 -3.49
CA PHE A 268 6.48 -7.72 -2.25
C PHE A 268 7.64 -8.05 -1.32
N ILE A 269 7.96 -9.34 -1.15
CA ILE A 269 9.05 -9.79 -0.26
C ILE A 269 10.39 -9.19 -0.69
N ASN A 270 10.69 -9.22 -1.99
CA ASN A 270 11.89 -8.63 -2.54
C ASN A 270 11.94 -7.11 -2.27
N LYS A 271 10.81 -6.40 -2.39
CA LYS A 271 10.76 -4.96 -2.09
C LYS A 271 10.82 -4.63 -0.60
N GLU A 272 10.31 -5.51 0.25
CA GLU A 272 10.20 -5.28 1.69
C GLU A 272 11.47 -5.71 2.46
N TRP A 273 12.10 -6.80 2.03
CA TRP A 273 13.25 -7.42 2.71
C TRP A 273 14.50 -7.58 1.83
N GLU A 274 14.47 -7.13 0.56
CA GLU A 274 15.60 -7.20 -0.38
C GLU A 274 16.08 -8.64 -0.70
N GLU A 275 15.18 -9.61 -0.54
CA GLU A 275 15.43 -11.03 -0.80
C GLU A 275 14.61 -11.53 -2.00
N ASP A 276 15.28 -12.12 -2.99
CA ASP A 276 14.61 -12.74 -4.14
C ASP A 276 14.53 -14.26 -3.98
N PHE A 277 13.31 -14.75 -3.78
CA PHE A 277 13.01 -16.17 -3.62
C PHE A 277 12.38 -16.83 -4.85
N SER A 278 12.40 -16.16 -6.01
CA SER A 278 11.78 -16.67 -7.24
C SER A 278 12.25 -18.08 -7.63
N LEU A 279 13.51 -18.43 -7.34
CA LEU A 279 14.10 -19.73 -7.66
C LEU A 279 13.61 -20.88 -6.76
N LEU A 280 13.00 -20.57 -5.61
CA LEU A 280 12.50 -21.56 -4.64
C LEU A 280 11.10 -22.07 -4.97
N ILE A 281 10.44 -21.49 -5.96
CA ILE A 281 9.09 -21.88 -6.38
C ILE A 281 9.16 -22.94 -7.48
N GLU A 282 8.37 -24.00 -7.34
CA GLU A 282 8.20 -25.00 -8.39
C GLU A 282 7.16 -24.53 -9.42
N ASN A 283 7.59 -24.29 -10.67
CA ASN A 283 6.66 -23.95 -11.75
C ASN A 283 5.77 -25.16 -12.12
N GLY A 284 4.48 -25.02 -11.84
CA GLY A 284 3.49 -26.09 -11.88
C GLY A 284 3.08 -26.51 -13.29
N LYS A 285 3.67 -27.60 -13.80
CA LYS A 285 2.93 -28.60 -14.60
C LYS A 285 3.14 -30.05 -14.14
N LYS A 286 4.17 -30.35 -13.34
CA LYS A 286 4.46 -31.73 -12.88
C LYS A 286 4.13 -32.05 -11.41
N VAL A 287 3.81 -31.04 -10.58
CA VAL A 287 3.76 -31.19 -9.12
C VAL A 287 2.36 -31.52 -8.58
N ASN A 288 1.29 -31.21 -9.32
CA ASN A 288 -0.09 -31.44 -8.88
C ASN A 288 -0.42 -32.89 -8.52
N ALA A 289 0.40 -33.87 -8.92
CA ALA A 289 0.23 -35.28 -8.56
C ALA A 289 0.96 -35.68 -7.26
N LEU A 290 2.06 -35.00 -6.89
CA LEU A 290 2.84 -35.32 -5.70
C LEU A 290 2.29 -34.62 -4.44
N ASP A 291 1.90 -33.35 -4.56
CA ASP A 291 1.32 -32.59 -3.44
C ASP A 291 -0.03 -33.19 -2.98
N SER A 292 -0.82 -33.75 -3.91
CA SER A 292 -2.07 -34.45 -3.57
C SER A 292 -1.87 -35.76 -2.80
N MET A 293 -0.68 -36.37 -2.84
CA MET A 293 -0.38 -37.60 -2.09
C MET A 293 0.05 -37.30 -0.65
N GLN A 294 0.65 -36.13 -0.38
CA GLN A 294 1.06 -35.74 0.97
C GLN A 294 -0.10 -35.16 1.79
N SER A 295 -1.07 -34.51 1.15
CA SER A 295 -2.26 -33.95 1.83
C SER A 295 -3.28 -34.99 2.34
N LEU A 296 -3.03 -36.29 2.11
CA LEU A 296 -3.89 -37.40 2.57
C LEU A 296 -3.30 -38.15 3.78
N TRP A 297 -2.12 -37.74 4.26
CA TRP A 297 -1.45 -38.32 5.43
C TRP A 297 -1.21 -37.29 6.55
N GLY A 298 -2.07 -36.27 6.63
CA GLY A 298 -2.14 -35.29 7.71
C GLY A 298 -3.57 -35.08 8.17
#